data_AF-A0A1H6ER74-F1
#
_entry.id   AF-A0A1H6ER74-F1
#
_cell.length_a   1.000
_cell.length_b   1.000
_cell.length_c   1.000
_cell.angle_alpha   90.00
_cell.angle_beta   90.00
_cell.angle_gamma   90.00
#
_symmetry.space_group_name_H-M   'P 1'
#
loop_
_entity.id
_entity.type
_entity.pdbx_description
1 polymer ?
#
loop_
_entity_poly.entity_id
_entity_poly.type
_entity_poly.pdbx_seq_one_letter_code
_entity_poly.pdbx_strand_id
1 'polypeptide(L)'
;MSQAWRRLAHKTSALGLMGALVVSVCSLFIVATPTAALAAVTKQYSYTCATGGPFTFTAATPITVSLSTPDTVTAGQTFDLTVSIPALTLAASPTVAGKVSATLALTPTNATVNDATTAKEGATVTINQTAVPAGSVVYKVAVTAGMTGNVTLKPADLKLGLTTGATTTTTCTTPTTAEALSVPIGTGGGGTDNEIITYDCDLVPTVTTNTDYPADVDIKVVLTPPTTASANADAEVKWAGTIQTTGDPLSLPTNFPASSKIFATIKASGAGAPATATGEATLTGATAGSDLATLPSVTIKVKPTSTGTVTLTPGDIAFGTSASSPAIKCVAPTSTTGLKTYTFTVGNASTTPTPTPTPTPTTTSPRPTRTSTATVTVTPKVQKSKTPKAGADTGAGGEMGPDGRLFILTGAGLIAAAAVGGLVMRRRSIKG
;
A
#
# COMPACT_ATOMS: atom_id res chain seq x y z
N MET A 1 60.34 -19.59 13.23
CA MET A 1 61.09 -20.76 12.70
C MET A 1 60.08 -21.89 12.56
N SER A 2 59.88 -22.65 11.49
CA SER A 2 60.63 -22.91 10.26
C SER A 2 59.64 -23.26 9.15
N GLN A 3 59.95 -22.80 7.93
CA GLN A 3 59.40 -23.30 6.67
C GLN A 3 59.93 -24.71 6.34
N ALA A 4 59.46 -25.25 5.20
CA ALA A 4 59.80 -26.51 4.54
C ALA A 4 58.92 -27.67 4.99
N TRP A 5 58.10 -28.27 4.12
CA TRP A 5 58.60 -29.10 3.04
C TRP A 5 57.88 -28.90 1.70
N ARG A 6 58.69 -28.87 0.64
CA ARG A 6 58.34 -28.78 -0.79
C ARG A 6 58.50 -30.16 -1.44
N ARG A 7 57.63 -30.41 -2.43
CA ARG A 7 57.87 -31.12 -3.72
C ARG A 7 58.06 -32.64 -3.71
N LEU A 8 57.23 -33.33 -4.48
CA LEU A 8 57.58 -34.08 -5.72
C LEU A 8 56.25 -34.60 -6.30
N ALA A 9 55.70 -34.10 -7.41
CA ALA A 9 56.11 -34.13 -8.83
C ALA A 9 55.44 -35.26 -9.63
N HIS A 10 54.64 -34.82 -10.62
CA HIS A 10 54.46 -35.35 -11.98
C HIS A 10 54.26 -36.85 -12.24
N LYS A 11 53.13 -37.20 -12.88
CA LYS A 11 53.03 -37.62 -14.30
C LYS A 11 51.59 -38.02 -14.66
N THR A 12 50.95 -37.25 -15.55
CA THR A 12 50.54 -37.65 -16.92
C THR A 12 49.66 -38.89 -17.03
N SER A 13 48.39 -38.67 -17.40
CA SER A 13 47.67 -39.51 -18.36
C SER A 13 46.65 -38.64 -19.09
N ALA A 14 47.04 -38.19 -20.28
CA ALA A 14 46.10 -37.84 -21.33
C ALA A 14 45.60 -39.15 -21.95
N LEU A 15 44.29 -39.33 -22.04
CA LEU A 15 43.56 -39.97 -23.14
C LEU A 15 42.12 -40.26 -22.68
N GLY A 16 41.14 -39.75 -23.43
CA GLY A 16 39.88 -40.46 -23.58
C GLY A 16 38.62 -39.61 -23.38
N LEU A 17 37.94 -39.45 -24.52
CA LEU A 17 36.51 -39.19 -24.73
C LEU A 17 36.00 -37.77 -24.46
N MET A 18 35.74 -36.97 -25.50
CA MET A 18 34.63 -37.08 -26.47
C MET A 18 33.26 -37.11 -25.80
N GLY A 19 32.52 -36.01 -25.95
CA GLY A 19 31.06 -36.03 -25.94
C GLY A 19 30.42 -35.15 -24.88
N ALA A 20 30.18 -33.88 -25.23
CA ALA A 20 28.96 -33.11 -24.95
C ALA A 20 29.24 -31.60 -25.01
N LEU A 21 29.51 -31.10 -26.22
CA LEU A 21 29.31 -29.69 -26.52
C LEU A 21 27.82 -29.51 -26.82
N VAL A 22 27.01 -29.39 -25.78
CA VAL A 22 25.59 -28.99 -25.88
C VAL A 22 25.46 -27.61 -25.26
N VAL A 23 25.23 -26.66 -26.17
CA VAL A 23 24.74 -25.29 -25.98
C VAL A 23 24.06 -25.08 -24.61
N SER A 24 24.78 -24.46 -23.67
CA SER A 24 24.18 -23.83 -22.48
C SER A 24 24.00 -22.33 -22.76
N VAL A 25 23.09 -22.04 -23.68
CA VAL A 25 22.37 -20.77 -23.75
C VAL A 25 21.03 -21.03 -23.09
N CYS A 26 21.02 -21.17 -21.76
CA CYS A 26 19.81 -21.30 -20.96
C CYS A 26 19.79 -20.17 -19.94
N SER A 27 19.15 -19.09 -20.38
CA SER A 27 18.17 -18.36 -19.60
C SER A 27 18.60 -17.94 -18.19
N LEU A 28 19.21 -16.76 -18.10
CA LEU A 28 18.94 -15.85 -16.99
C LEU A 28 17.43 -15.51 -17.01
N PHE A 29 16.59 -16.40 -16.49
CA PHE A 29 15.32 -15.98 -15.92
C PHE A 29 15.67 -15.22 -14.64
N ILE A 30 15.83 -13.91 -14.78
CA ILE A 30 15.64 -13.02 -13.64
C ILE A 30 14.18 -13.24 -13.25
N VAL A 31 13.96 -14.09 -12.24
CA VAL A 31 12.68 -14.19 -11.56
C VAL A 31 12.50 -12.85 -10.87
N ALA A 32 11.93 -11.89 -11.59
CA ALA A 32 11.42 -10.67 -11.02
C ALA A 32 10.36 -11.11 -10.01
N THR A 33 10.76 -11.17 -8.73
CA THR A 33 9.83 -11.36 -7.64
C THR A 33 8.72 -10.32 -7.82
N PRO A 34 7.45 -10.70 -7.86
CA PRO A 34 6.37 -9.75 -8.03
C PRO A 34 6.49 -8.73 -6.90
N THR A 35 6.87 -7.50 -7.25
CA THR A 35 6.86 -6.38 -6.32
C THR A 35 5.44 -6.33 -5.79
N ALA A 36 5.26 -6.55 -4.49
CA ALA A 36 3.95 -6.48 -3.87
C ALA A 36 3.34 -5.14 -4.28
N ALA A 37 2.25 -5.19 -5.04
CA ALA A 37 1.58 -4.00 -5.52
C ALA A 37 1.09 -3.25 -4.28
N LEU A 38 1.77 -2.16 -3.93
CA LEU A 38 1.25 -1.19 -2.99
C LEU A 38 -0.16 -0.82 -3.46
N ALA A 39 -1.11 -0.65 -2.55
CA ALA A 39 -2.41 -0.17 -3.01
C ALA A 39 -2.20 1.20 -3.69
N ALA A 40 -3.12 1.52 -4.58
CA ALA A 40 -2.98 2.68 -5.45
C ALA A 40 -4.04 3.71 -5.09
N VAL A 41 -3.60 4.90 -4.68
CA VAL A 41 -4.48 6.06 -4.56
C VAL A 41 -4.88 6.47 -5.96
N THR A 42 -6.18 6.37 -6.26
CA THR A 42 -6.73 6.69 -7.57
C THR A 42 -7.76 7.81 -7.43
N LYS A 43 -7.64 8.83 -8.28
CA LYS A 43 -8.56 9.97 -8.31
C LYS A 43 -9.00 10.29 -9.72
N GLN A 44 -10.29 10.58 -9.89
CA GLN A 44 -10.90 10.87 -11.19
C GLN A 44 -11.05 12.38 -11.40
N TYR A 45 -10.82 12.82 -12.63
CA TYR A 45 -10.88 14.19 -13.06
C TYR A 45 -11.74 14.32 -14.30
N SER A 46 -12.62 15.32 -14.29
CA SER A 46 -13.49 15.62 -15.42
C SER A 46 -12.85 16.68 -16.31
N TYR A 47 -12.80 16.43 -17.62
CA TYR A 47 -12.23 17.32 -18.61
C TYR A 47 -13.25 17.68 -19.69
N THR A 48 -13.29 18.96 -20.03
CA THR A 48 -14.03 19.45 -21.21
C THR A 48 -13.06 19.63 -22.35
N CYS A 49 -13.30 18.94 -23.47
CA CYS A 49 -12.44 19.00 -24.64
C CYS A 49 -12.95 20.02 -25.66
N ALA A 50 -12.05 20.82 -26.20
CA ALA A 50 -12.35 21.71 -27.32
C ALA A 50 -12.74 20.88 -28.56
N THR A 51 -13.61 21.43 -29.39
CA THR A 51 -13.84 20.89 -30.73
C THR A 51 -12.62 21.15 -31.60
N GLY A 52 -12.28 20.19 -32.46
CA GLY A 52 -11.09 20.25 -33.31
C GLY A 52 -10.00 19.29 -32.86
N GLY A 53 -9.20 18.84 -33.82
CA GLY A 53 -8.23 17.75 -33.64
C GLY A 53 -8.77 16.40 -34.17
N PRO A 54 -8.05 15.30 -33.89
CA PRO A 54 -8.35 13.99 -34.47
C PRO A 54 -9.51 13.26 -33.78
N PHE A 55 -10.02 13.77 -32.66
CA PHE A 55 -11.07 13.13 -31.85
C PHE A 55 -12.38 13.91 -31.89
N THR A 56 -13.51 13.19 -31.80
CA THR A 56 -14.85 13.77 -31.69
C THR A 56 -15.26 13.86 -30.23
N PHE A 57 -15.55 15.08 -29.79
CA PHE A 57 -16.11 15.34 -28.47
C PHE A 57 -17.40 16.12 -28.62
N THR A 58 -18.42 15.70 -27.89
CA THR A 58 -19.65 16.47 -27.72
C THR A 58 -19.39 17.46 -26.58
N ALA A 59 -19.56 18.76 -26.83
CA ALA A 59 -19.27 19.81 -25.84
C ALA A 59 -20.01 19.62 -24.49
N ALA A 60 -21.10 18.86 -24.48
CA ALA A 60 -21.90 18.54 -23.30
C ALA A 60 -21.39 17.34 -22.48
N THR A 61 -20.46 16.53 -22.99
CA THR A 61 -20.05 15.27 -22.35
C THR A 61 -18.58 15.34 -21.98
N PRO A 62 -18.24 15.70 -20.73
CA PRO A 62 -16.85 15.70 -20.31
C PRO A 62 -16.30 14.28 -20.28
N ILE A 63 -15.00 14.13 -20.52
CA ILE A 63 -14.31 12.86 -20.34
C ILE A 63 -13.80 12.72 -18.92
N THR A 64 -13.83 11.50 -18.39
CA THR A 64 -13.28 11.19 -17.07
C THR A 64 -11.92 10.53 -17.22
N VAL A 65 -10.90 11.16 -16.64
CA VAL A 65 -9.51 10.68 -16.65
C VAL A 65 -9.13 10.31 -15.22
N SER A 66 -8.59 9.12 -15.02
CA SER A 66 -8.14 8.65 -13.70
C SER A 66 -6.63 8.83 -13.56
N LEU A 67 -6.19 9.45 -12.48
CA LEU A 67 -4.78 9.50 -12.09
C LEU A 67 -4.58 8.50 -10.94
N SER A 68 -3.59 7.62 -11.07
CA SER A 68 -3.29 6.57 -10.10
C SER A 68 -1.81 6.61 -9.72
N THR A 69 -1.55 6.57 -8.41
CA THR A 69 -0.20 6.61 -7.81
C THR A 69 -0.11 5.60 -6.68
N PRO A 70 1.09 5.23 -6.21
CA PRO A 70 1.25 4.46 -4.98
C PRO A 70 0.60 5.18 -3.78
N ASP A 71 0.22 4.44 -2.75
CA ASP A 71 -0.33 5.01 -1.50
C ASP A 71 0.63 5.92 -0.75
N THR A 72 1.94 5.65 -0.85
CA THR A 72 3.00 6.41 -0.19
C THR A 72 4.24 6.44 -1.08
N VAL A 73 5.04 7.50 -0.97
CA VAL A 73 6.28 7.67 -1.75
C VAL A 73 7.44 8.11 -0.88
N THR A 74 8.67 7.68 -1.16
CA THR A 74 9.84 8.07 -0.36
C THR A 74 10.51 9.32 -0.93
N ALA A 75 10.96 10.24 -0.07
CA ALA A 75 11.72 11.41 -0.48
C ALA A 75 12.99 11.02 -1.26
N GLY A 76 13.26 11.68 -2.37
CA GLY A 76 14.40 11.37 -3.26
C GLY A 76 14.19 10.17 -4.18
N GLN A 77 13.06 9.48 -4.10
CA GLN A 77 12.73 8.39 -5.03
C GLN A 77 11.86 8.88 -6.19
N THR A 78 11.81 8.08 -7.25
CA THR A 78 10.88 8.25 -8.37
C THR A 78 9.72 7.27 -8.27
N PHE A 79 8.52 7.69 -8.63
CA PHE A 79 7.36 6.81 -8.76
C PHE A 79 6.61 7.04 -10.08
N ASP A 80 5.72 6.11 -10.40
CA ASP A 80 4.94 6.11 -11.62
C ASP A 80 3.55 6.68 -11.36
N LEU A 81 3.22 7.76 -12.07
CA LEU A 81 1.87 8.29 -12.18
C LEU A 81 1.22 7.69 -13.42
N THR A 82 0.25 6.81 -13.22
CA THR A 82 -0.54 6.25 -14.32
C THR A 82 -1.75 7.14 -14.60
N VAL A 83 -1.89 7.58 -15.85
CA VAL A 83 -3.03 8.37 -16.32
C VAL A 83 -3.87 7.50 -17.25
N SER A 84 -5.06 7.11 -16.80
CA SER A 84 -6.00 6.31 -17.57
C SER A 84 -6.87 7.19 -18.44
N ILE A 85 -6.79 6.98 -19.75
CA ILE A 85 -7.55 7.69 -20.77
C ILE A 85 -8.74 6.78 -21.17
N PRO A 86 -9.98 7.28 -21.11
CA PRO A 86 -11.15 6.49 -21.50
C PRO A 86 -11.12 6.15 -23.00
N ALA A 87 -12.04 5.28 -23.43
CA ALA A 87 -12.23 5.05 -24.86
C ALA A 87 -12.60 6.37 -25.57
N LEU A 88 -12.06 6.58 -26.76
CA LEU A 88 -12.24 7.79 -27.56
C LEU A 88 -12.85 7.44 -28.92
N THR A 89 -13.40 8.44 -29.61
CA THR A 89 -13.87 8.30 -30.99
C THR A 89 -13.09 9.26 -31.88
N LEU A 90 -12.61 8.79 -33.02
CA LEU A 90 -11.90 9.59 -34.01
C LEU A 90 -12.88 10.34 -34.92
N ALA A 91 -12.50 11.54 -35.32
CA ALA A 91 -13.24 12.36 -36.29
C ALA A 91 -13.17 11.82 -37.71
N ALA A 92 -12.08 11.12 -38.05
CA ALA A 92 -11.90 10.44 -39.31
C ALA A 92 -11.12 9.14 -39.09
N SER A 93 -11.42 8.15 -39.92
CA SER A 93 -10.65 6.91 -39.99
C SER A 93 -9.21 7.21 -40.44
N PRO A 94 -8.18 6.76 -39.71
CA PRO A 94 -6.80 7.01 -40.09
C PRO A 94 -6.39 6.10 -41.25
N THR A 95 -5.57 6.64 -42.15
CA THR A 95 -5.00 5.91 -43.29
C THR A 95 -3.67 5.23 -42.96
N VAL A 96 -3.07 5.58 -41.82
CA VAL A 96 -1.82 5.02 -41.30
C VAL A 96 -2.05 4.58 -39.86
N ALA A 97 -1.55 3.41 -39.48
CA ALA A 97 -1.61 2.96 -38.09
C ALA A 97 -0.80 3.90 -37.18
N GLY A 98 -1.24 4.05 -35.94
CA GLY A 98 -0.62 4.97 -34.99
C GLY A 98 -0.98 4.65 -33.55
N LYS A 99 -0.68 5.59 -32.67
CA LYS A 99 -1.04 5.55 -31.25
C LYS A 99 -1.65 6.88 -30.85
N VAL A 100 -2.52 6.84 -29.84
CA VAL A 100 -2.92 8.05 -29.14
C VAL A 100 -1.70 8.66 -28.48
N SER A 101 -1.49 9.95 -28.69
CA SER A 101 -0.47 10.73 -28.01
C SER A 101 -1.14 11.60 -26.95
N ALA A 102 -0.66 11.56 -25.71
CA ALA A 102 -1.24 12.31 -24.60
C ALA A 102 -0.17 13.12 -23.87
N THR A 103 -0.42 14.42 -23.67
CA THR A 103 0.42 15.30 -22.85
C THR A 103 -0.44 15.91 -21.75
N LEU A 104 -0.13 15.61 -20.49
CA LEU A 104 -0.86 16.12 -19.33
C LEU A 104 0.01 17.18 -18.63
N ALA A 105 -0.48 18.42 -18.60
CA ALA A 105 0.13 19.46 -17.80
C ALA A 105 -0.14 19.18 -16.30
N LEU A 106 0.94 19.14 -15.53
CA LEU A 106 0.91 18.87 -14.08
C LEU A 106 1.66 19.98 -13.36
N THR A 107 1.10 20.48 -12.27
CA THR A 107 1.78 21.39 -11.34
C THR A 107 2.11 20.62 -10.05
N PRO A 108 3.34 20.08 -9.93
CA PRO A 108 3.75 19.34 -8.74
C PRO A 108 4.15 20.28 -7.59
N THR A 109 3.89 19.87 -6.34
CA THR A 109 4.51 20.42 -5.12
C THR A 109 5.33 19.31 -4.45
N ASN A 110 6.53 19.64 -3.96
CA ASN A 110 7.49 18.70 -3.36
C ASN A 110 7.97 17.57 -4.29
N ALA A 111 7.82 17.75 -5.60
CA ALA A 111 8.26 16.82 -6.63
C ALA A 111 8.51 17.54 -7.96
N THR A 112 9.16 16.84 -8.88
CA THR A 112 9.29 17.23 -10.30
C THR A 112 8.73 16.13 -11.19
N VAL A 113 7.98 16.49 -12.23
CA VAL A 113 7.50 15.53 -13.23
C VAL A 113 8.51 15.47 -14.37
N ASN A 114 9.14 14.32 -14.56
CA ASN A 114 10.06 14.11 -15.66
C ASN A 114 9.26 14.06 -16.97
N ASP A 115 9.77 14.74 -17.99
CA ASP A 115 9.16 14.82 -19.32
C ASP A 115 7.72 15.37 -19.32
N ALA A 116 7.40 16.31 -18.42
CA ALA A 116 6.05 16.89 -18.30
C ALA A 116 5.50 17.47 -19.62
N THR A 117 6.38 17.87 -20.54
CA THR A 117 6.03 18.47 -21.83
C THR A 117 6.09 17.48 -23.00
N THR A 118 6.58 16.26 -22.77
CA THR A 118 6.76 15.27 -23.83
C THR A 118 5.51 14.42 -23.94
N ALA A 119 4.96 14.34 -25.14
CA ALA A 119 3.78 13.54 -25.39
C ALA A 119 4.07 12.04 -25.19
N LYS A 120 3.21 11.37 -24.44
CA LYS A 120 3.31 9.94 -24.11
C LYS A 120 2.40 9.13 -25.01
N GLU A 121 2.88 7.97 -25.47
CA GLU A 121 2.10 7.08 -26.33
C GLU A 121 1.17 6.18 -25.51
N GLY A 122 -0.09 6.11 -25.90
CA GLY A 122 -1.14 5.31 -25.26
C GLY A 122 -1.68 4.22 -26.19
N ALA A 123 -3.01 4.12 -26.26
CA ALA A 123 -3.73 3.11 -27.01
C ALA A 123 -3.34 3.09 -28.50
N THR A 124 -3.24 1.88 -29.07
CA THR A 124 -2.98 1.69 -30.50
C THR A 124 -4.23 1.95 -31.32
N VAL A 125 -4.04 2.55 -32.50
CA VAL A 125 -5.09 2.82 -33.48
C VAL A 125 -4.72 2.12 -34.79
N THR A 126 -5.62 1.30 -35.32
CA THR A 126 -5.41 0.62 -36.60
C THR A 126 -6.03 1.40 -37.75
N ILE A 127 -5.59 1.10 -38.97
CA ILE A 127 -6.12 1.70 -40.20
C ILE A 127 -7.63 1.43 -40.28
N ASN A 128 -8.41 2.42 -40.70
CA ASN A 128 -9.87 2.35 -40.84
C ASN A 128 -10.66 2.20 -39.53
N GLN A 129 -10.03 2.37 -38.37
CA GLN A 129 -10.70 2.34 -37.07
C GLN A 129 -11.16 3.73 -36.62
N THR A 130 -12.39 3.87 -36.15
CA THR A 130 -12.89 5.12 -35.53
C THR A 130 -13.04 5.03 -34.02
N ALA A 131 -13.28 3.85 -33.47
CA ALA A 131 -13.36 3.64 -32.02
C ALA A 131 -11.96 3.33 -31.45
N VAL A 132 -11.45 4.15 -30.56
CA VAL A 132 -10.16 3.96 -29.90
C VAL A 132 -10.39 3.34 -28.52
N PRO A 133 -9.78 2.19 -28.20
CA PRO A 133 -9.97 1.57 -26.88
C PRO A 133 -9.40 2.44 -25.77
N ALA A 134 -9.88 2.24 -24.54
CA ALA A 134 -9.30 2.86 -23.36
C ALA A 134 -7.82 2.46 -23.23
N GLY A 135 -7.00 3.36 -22.70
CA GLY A 135 -5.56 3.15 -22.56
C GLY A 135 -5.02 3.86 -21.33
N SER A 136 -3.71 3.77 -21.13
CA SER A 136 -3.02 4.54 -20.11
C SER A 136 -1.68 5.05 -20.60
N VAL A 137 -1.22 6.12 -19.99
CA VAL A 137 0.14 6.64 -20.16
C VAL A 137 0.79 6.82 -18.79
N VAL A 138 2.11 6.71 -18.72
CA VAL A 138 2.86 6.79 -17.45
C VAL A 138 3.78 8.00 -17.46
N TYR A 139 3.72 8.78 -16.37
CA TYR A 139 4.63 9.86 -16.07
C TYR A 139 5.53 9.45 -14.90
N LYS A 140 6.83 9.76 -15.00
CA LYS A 140 7.77 9.56 -13.91
C LYS A 140 7.80 10.80 -13.04
N VAL A 141 7.49 10.65 -11.75
CA VAL A 141 7.47 11.76 -10.79
C VAL A 141 8.62 11.53 -9.81
N ALA A 142 9.55 12.47 -9.74
CA ALA A 142 10.67 12.45 -8.80
C ALA A 142 10.31 13.26 -7.56
N VAL A 143 10.30 12.62 -6.39
CA VAL A 143 10.05 13.29 -5.10
C VAL A 143 11.30 14.06 -4.71
N THR A 144 11.17 15.34 -4.37
CA THR A 144 12.31 16.16 -3.95
C THR A 144 12.92 15.56 -2.67
N ALA A 145 14.24 15.36 -2.67
CA ALA A 145 14.96 14.81 -1.53
C ALA A 145 14.82 15.71 -0.29
N GLY A 146 14.74 15.09 0.90
CA GLY A 146 14.62 15.80 2.17
C GLY A 146 13.25 16.43 2.45
N MET A 147 12.30 16.35 1.52
CA MET A 147 10.94 16.84 1.74
C MET A 147 10.12 15.89 2.62
N THR A 148 9.25 16.46 3.43
CA THR A 148 8.27 15.76 4.25
C THR A 148 6.85 16.24 3.89
N GLY A 149 5.82 15.59 4.40
CA GLY A 149 4.43 15.92 4.09
C GLY A 149 3.92 15.17 2.88
N ASN A 150 3.32 15.86 1.91
CA ASN A 150 2.70 15.23 0.74
C ASN A 150 3.34 15.73 -0.56
N VAL A 151 3.45 14.85 -1.55
CA VAL A 151 3.53 15.25 -2.95
C VAL A 151 2.12 15.59 -3.40
N THR A 152 1.92 16.81 -3.91
CA THR A 152 0.64 17.18 -4.53
C THR A 152 0.82 17.34 -6.02
N LEU A 153 -0.08 16.74 -6.79
CA LEU A 153 -0.11 16.79 -8.25
C LEU A 153 -1.43 17.42 -8.67
N LYS A 154 -1.40 18.69 -9.08
CA LYS A 154 -2.58 19.35 -9.63
C LYS A 154 -2.59 19.20 -11.15
N PRO A 155 -3.57 18.49 -11.74
CA PRO A 155 -3.71 18.45 -13.19
C PRO A 155 -4.22 19.79 -13.75
N ALA A 156 -3.77 20.09 -14.96
CA ALA A 156 -4.23 21.22 -15.77
C ALA A 156 -4.63 20.69 -17.16
N ASP A 157 -4.20 21.32 -18.25
CA ASP A 157 -4.60 20.91 -19.60
C ASP A 157 -4.10 19.51 -20.00
N LEU A 158 -4.98 18.73 -20.61
CA LEU A 158 -4.67 17.47 -21.28
C LEU A 158 -4.74 17.68 -22.79
N LYS A 159 -3.64 17.45 -23.49
CA LYS A 159 -3.57 17.49 -24.96
C LYS A 159 -3.58 16.07 -25.51
N LEU A 160 -4.51 15.79 -26.42
CA LEU A 160 -4.65 14.50 -27.09
C LEU A 160 -4.35 14.68 -28.59
N GLY A 161 -3.59 13.76 -29.16
CA GLY A 161 -3.27 13.71 -30.59
C GLY A 161 -3.07 12.28 -31.09
N LEU A 162 -2.59 12.16 -32.33
CA LEU A 162 -2.12 10.89 -32.91
C LEU A 162 -0.63 11.00 -33.19
N THR A 163 0.13 9.94 -32.97
CA THR A 163 1.57 9.91 -33.27
C THR A 163 1.87 9.98 -34.77
N THR A 164 0.90 9.63 -35.62
CA THR A 164 1.01 9.63 -37.07
C THR A 164 -0.22 10.28 -37.71
N GLY A 165 -0.03 10.99 -38.84
CA GLY A 165 -1.10 11.44 -39.73
C GLY A 165 -1.78 12.77 -39.40
N ALA A 166 -1.88 13.19 -38.13
CA ALA A 166 -2.52 14.45 -37.74
C ALA A 166 -1.58 15.34 -36.92
N THR A 167 -1.29 16.56 -37.40
CA THR A 167 -0.56 17.59 -36.64
C THR A 167 -1.44 18.36 -35.66
N THR A 168 -2.75 18.12 -35.72
CA THR A 168 -3.72 18.79 -34.86
C THR A 168 -3.85 18.05 -33.53
N THR A 169 -3.92 18.80 -32.44
CA THR A 169 -4.12 18.28 -31.08
C THR A 169 -5.44 18.78 -30.54
N THR A 170 -6.23 17.91 -29.92
CA THR A 170 -7.39 18.32 -29.13
C THR A 170 -6.92 18.69 -27.73
N THR A 171 -7.25 19.91 -27.28
CA THR A 171 -6.95 20.35 -25.91
C THR A 171 -8.18 20.18 -25.03
N CYS A 172 -8.01 19.55 -23.88
CA CYS A 172 -9.03 19.34 -22.88
C CYS A 172 -8.62 20.03 -21.58
N THR A 173 -9.53 20.79 -20.98
CA THR A 173 -9.28 21.58 -19.78
C THR A 173 -10.08 21.04 -18.60
N THR A 174 -9.47 21.02 -17.41
CA THR A 174 -10.19 20.76 -16.16
C THR A 174 -10.78 22.07 -15.60
N PRO A 175 -11.79 22.02 -14.72
CA PRO A 175 -12.15 23.16 -13.89
C PRO A 175 -10.92 23.70 -13.13
N THR A 176 -10.80 25.02 -12.99
CA THR A 176 -9.66 25.67 -12.28
C THR A 176 -9.59 25.28 -10.80
N THR A 177 -10.71 24.83 -10.25
CA THR A 177 -10.88 24.32 -8.88
C THR A 177 -10.59 22.83 -8.74
N ALA A 178 -10.00 22.18 -9.75
CA ALA A 178 -9.62 20.78 -9.67
C ALA A 178 -8.75 20.53 -8.42
N GLU A 179 -9.23 19.65 -7.55
CA GLU A 179 -8.59 19.29 -6.30
C GLU A 179 -7.33 18.47 -6.61
N ALA A 180 -6.19 18.78 -5.97
CA ALA A 180 -4.95 18.07 -6.23
C ALA A 180 -5.04 16.57 -5.86
N LEU A 181 -4.26 15.74 -6.54
CA LEU A 181 -3.95 14.38 -6.09
C LEU A 181 -2.84 14.49 -5.04
N SER A 182 -3.10 14.06 -3.82
CA SER A 182 -2.15 14.14 -2.71
C SER A 182 -1.66 12.74 -2.37
N VAL A 183 -0.34 12.54 -2.46
CA VAL A 183 0.33 11.30 -2.09
C VAL A 183 1.21 11.60 -0.88
N PRO A 184 0.98 10.97 0.28
CA PRO A 184 1.86 11.16 1.43
C PRO A 184 3.28 10.73 1.06
N ILE A 185 4.24 11.59 1.38
CA ILE A 185 5.64 11.22 1.37
C ILE A 185 5.82 10.30 2.57
N GLY A 186 5.71 9.01 2.28
CA GLY A 186 6.17 7.95 3.16
C GLY A 186 7.58 8.30 3.59
N THR A 187 7.75 8.46 4.87
CA THR A 187 9.06 8.74 5.47
C THR A 187 9.82 7.44 5.60
N GLY A 188 10.00 6.75 4.48
CA GLY A 188 10.91 5.64 4.33
C GLY A 188 12.33 6.14 4.55
N GLY A 189 12.70 6.35 5.81
CA GLY A 189 14.08 6.25 6.21
C GLY A 189 14.56 4.85 5.83
N GLY A 190 15.74 4.81 5.20
CA GLY A 190 16.29 3.63 4.54
C GLY A 190 16.18 2.37 5.39
N GLY A 191 15.49 1.39 4.84
CA GLY A 191 15.46 0.02 5.32
C GLY A 191 14.84 -0.81 4.21
N THR A 192 15.56 -1.80 3.69
CA THR A 192 14.98 -2.77 2.75
C THR A 192 13.84 -3.49 3.46
N ASP A 193 12.85 -4.01 2.74
CA ASP A 193 11.68 -4.72 3.31
C ASP A 193 12.02 -6.02 4.06
N ASN A 194 13.31 -6.25 4.32
CA ASN A 194 13.93 -7.38 5.00
C ASN A 194 14.64 -6.96 6.28
N GLU A 195 14.25 -5.84 6.90
CA GLU A 195 14.92 -5.47 8.14
C GLU A 195 14.58 -6.45 9.26
N ILE A 196 15.62 -7.16 9.69
CA ILE A 196 15.62 -8.11 10.80
C ILE A 196 16.47 -7.47 11.88
N ILE A 197 15.89 -7.36 13.08
CA ILE A 197 16.58 -6.81 14.25
C ILE A 197 17.01 -7.99 15.11
N THR A 198 18.31 -8.08 15.37
CA THR A 198 18.85 -9.02 16.36
C THR A 198 18.67 -8.43 17.75
N TYR A 199 17.87 -9.11 18.57
CA TYR A 199 17.59 -8.74 19.96
C TYR A 199 18.44 -9.59 20.90
N ASP A 200 19.06 -8.95 21.88
CA ASP A 200 19.76 -9.63 22.97
C ASP A 200 18.74 -9.98 24.07
N CYS A 201 18.38 -11.25 24.16
CA CYS A 201 17.35 -11.75 25.06
C CYS A 201 17.94 -12.45 26.28
N ASP A 202 17.44 -12.08 27.46
CA ASP A 202 17.85 -12.59 28.76
C ASP A 202 16.65 -12.99 29.64
N LEU A 203 16.87 -13.97 30.53
CA LEU A 203 15.89 -14.31 31.57
C LEU A 203 15.94 -13.32 32.74
N VAL A 204 14.76 -12.98 33.24
CA VAL A 204 14.60 -12.07 34.38
C VAL A 204 13.73 -12.74 35.47
N PRO A 205 14.22 -12.87 36.71
CA PRO A 205 15.60 -12.60 37.16
C PRO A 205 16.62 -13.61 36.59
N THR A 206 17.87 -13.18 36.41
CA THR A 206 18.99 -13.95 35.80
C THR A 206 19.51 -15.11 36.66
N VAL A 207 18.67 -15.67 37.54
CA VAL A 207 19.06 -16.67 38.55
C VAL A 207 18.90 -18.11 38.06
N THR A 208 18.40 -18.31 36.84
CA THR A 208 18.17 -19.64 36.26
C THR A 208 19.30 -20.02 35.32
N THR A 209 19.94 -21.16 35.55
CA THR A 209 20.86 -21.80 34.60
C THR A 209 20.05 -22.43 33.46
N ASN A 210 19.59 -21.61 32.52
CA ASN A 210 19.02 -22.10 31.27
C ASN A 210 20.10 -22.04 30.19
N THR A 211 20.31 -23.14 29.46
CA THR A 211 21.29 -23.21 28.36
C THR A 211 20.85 -22.43 27.14
N ASP A 212 19.55 -22.09 27.05
CA ASP A 212 18.96 -21.36 25.92
C ASP A 212 19.09 -19.84 26.07
N TYR A 213 19.65 -19.33 27.18
CA TYR A 213 19.81 -17.89 27.44
C TYR A 213 21.21 -17.58 28.00
N PRO A 214 21.83 -16.44 27.64
CA PRO A 214 21.35 -15.40 26.71
C PRO A 214 21.19 -15.90 25.28
N ALA A 215 20.30 -15.28 24.51
CA ALA A 215 19.99 -15.66 23.13
C ALA A 215 19.94 -14.44 22.21
N ASP A 216 20.51 -14.56 21.01
CA ASP A 216 20.45 -13.54 19.96
C ASP A 216 19.26 -13.85 19.03
N VAL A 217 18.09 -13.28 19.33
CA VAL A 217 16.85 -13.59 18.61
C VAL A 217 16.61 -12.59 17.49
N ASP A 218 16.51 -13.09 16.27
CA ASP A 218 16.23 -12.28 15.09
C ASP A 218 14.71 -12.09 14.89
N ILE A 219 14.26 -10.84 14.92
CA ILE A 219 12.84 -10.48 14.74
C ILE A 219 12.70 -9.45 13.62
N LYS A 220 11.90 -9.79 12.61
CA LYS A 220 11.42 -8.82 11.62
C LYS A 220 10.33 -7.98 12.25
N VAL A 221 10.61 -6.70 12.48
CA VAL A 221 9.64 -5.75 13.08
C VAL A 221 9.03 -4.89 11.99
N VAL A 222 7.70 -4.73 12.04
CA VAL A 222 6.94 -3.82 11.19
C VAL A 222 6.12 -2.89 12.08
N LEU A 223 6.40 -1.59 11.98
CA LEU A 223 5.54 -0.55 12.55
C LEU A 223 4.61 0.00 11.47
N THR A 224 3.32 0.06 11.76
CA THR A 224 2.32 0.74 10.94
C THR A 224 1.92 2.02 11.67
N PRO A 225 2.50 3.18 11.31
CA PRO A 225 2.10 4.45 11.88
C PRO A 225 0.67 4.82 11.49
N PRO A 226 0.00 5.69 12.25
CA PRO A 226 -1.33 6.15 11.90
C PRO A 226 -1.29 7.05 10.66
N THR A 227 -2.37 7.02 9.87
CA THR A 227 -2.52 7.87 8.67
C THR A 227 -2.75 9.33 9.02
N THR A 228 -3.33 9.60 10.20
CA THR A 228 -3.57 10.94 10.72
C THR A 228 -3.34 10.96 12.23
N ALA A 229 -2.76 12.05 12.74
CA ALA A 229 -2.63 12.30 14.17
C ALA A 229 -2.90 13.78 14.48
N SER A 230 -3.39 14.05 15.68
CA SER A 230 -3.63 15.40 16.18
C SER A 230 -2.82 15.65 17.44
N ALA A 231 -2.34 16.89 17.60
CA ALA A 231 -1.65 17.27 18.83
C ALA A 231 -2.57 17.05 20.05
N ASN A 232 -2.00 16.50 21.12
CA ASN A 232 -2.66 16.15 22.38
C ASN A 232 -3.71 15.03 22.27
N ALA A 233 -3.71 14.25 21.19
CA ALA A 233 -4.54 13.05 21.02
C ALA A 233 -3.68 11.79 20.93
N ASP A 234 -4.26 10.64 21.29
CA ASP A 234 -3.61 9.35 21.11
C ASP A 234 -3.50 9.04 19.61
N ALA A 235 -2.29 8.73 19.17
CA ALA A 235 -1.95 8.25 17.84
C ALA A 235 -1.64 6.75 17.97
N GLU A 236 -2.42 5.90 17.29
CA GLU A 236 -2.28 4.45 17.36
C GLU A 236 -1.25 3.95 16.35
N VAL A 237 -0.18 3.35 16.85
CA VAL A 237 0.85 2.66 16.07
C VAL A 237 0.63 1.16 16.22
N LYS A 238 0.46 0.44 15.12
CA LYS A 238 0.44 -1.03 15.17
C LYS A 238 1.86 -1.56 15.07
N TRP A 239 2.23 -2.43 16.00
CA TRP A 239 3.48 -3.17 16.00
C TRP A 239 3.20 -4.61 15.62
N ALA A 240 3.99 -5.16 14.72
CA ALA A 240 3.99 -6.58 14.39
C ALA A 240 5.42 -7.10 14.35
N GLY A 241 5.64 -8.28 14.93
CA GLY A 241 6.91 -8.99 14.91
C GLY A 241 6.78 -10.35 14.24
N THR A 242 7.81 -10.79 13.54
CA THR A 242 7.93 -12.16 13.04
C THR A 242 9.31 -12.70 13.38
N ILE A 243 9.36 -13.74 14.20
CA ILE A 243 10.60 -14.43 14.57
C ILE A 243 11.19 -15.06 13.30
N GLN A 244 12.47 -14.84 13.08
CA GLN A 244 13.21 -15.36 11.93
C GLN A 244 14.02 -16.58 12.34
N THR A 245 14.32 -17.44 11.37
CA THR A 245 15.13 -18.64 11.59
C THR A 245 16.64 -18.38 11.46
N THR A 246 17.06 -17.12 11.36
CA THR A 246 18.47 -16.72 11.17
C THR A 246 19.22 -16.53 12.48
N GLY A 247 18.50 -16.21 13.57
CA GLY A 247 19.04 -16.12 14.93
C GLY A 247 18.66 -17.34 15.78
N ASP A 248 18.91 -17.24 17.08
CA ASP A 248 18.56 -18.26 18.06
C ASP A 248 17.02 -18.38 18.22
N PRO A 249 16.51 -19.58 18.53
CA PRO A 249 15.09 -19.75 18.81
C PRO A 249 14.69 -19.00 20.09
N LEU A 250 13.51 -18.38 20.07
CA LEU A 250 12.93 -17.77 21.28
C LEU A 250 12.27 -18.86 22.14
N SER A 251 13.07 -19.55 22.95
CA SER A 251 12.60 -20.66 23.80
C SER A 251 11.96 -20.16 25.09
N LEU A 252 10.74 -20.58 25.40
CA LEU A 252 10.09 -20.22 26.66
C LEU A 252 10.61 -21.11 27.80
N PRO A 253 11.03 -20.55 28.95
CA PRO A 253 11.54 -21.35 30.05
C PRO A 253 10.46 -22.28 30.64
N THR A 254 10.85 -23.36 31.31
CA THR A 254 9.91 -24.36 31.87
C THR A 254 8.99 -23.81 32.96
N ASN A 255 9.38 -22.70 33.60
CA ASN A 255 8.58 -21.95 34.57
C ASN A 255 7.89 -20.72 33.98
N PHE A 256 7.76 -20.63 32.64
CA PHE A 256 7.13 -19.49 31.99
C PHE A 256 5.64 -19.35 32.40
N PRO A 257 5.17 -18.15 32.80
CA PRO A 257 3.80 -17.98 33.29
C PRO A 257 2.75 -18.22 32.19
N ALA A 258 1.67 -18.94 32.52
CA ALA A 258 0.60 -19.28 31.57
C ALA A 258 -0.21 -18.08 31.05
N SER A 259 -0.29 -16.98 31.81
CA SER A 259 -1.01 -15.75 31.43
C SER A 259 -0.05 -14.63 31.01
N SER A 260 0.96 -14.98 30.23
CA SER A 260 1.97 -14.03 29.77
C SER A 260 1.47 -13.18 28.59
N LYS A 261 2.02 -11.97 28.53
CA LYS A 261 1.85 -10.98 27.48
C LYS A 261 3.19 -10.69 26.84
N ILE A 262 3.14 -10.13 25.63
CA ILE A 262 4.25 -9.41 25.03
C ILE A 262 4.06 -7.92 25.32
N PHE A 263 5.17 -7.25 25.64
CA PHE A 263 5.26 -5.81 25.80
C PHE A 263 6.24 -5.29 24.75
N ALA A 264 5.72 -4.64 23.71
CA ALA A 264 6.54 -4.08 22.65
C ALA A 264 6.73 -2.60 22.89
N THR A 265 7.98 -2.16 22.95
CA THR A 265 8.34 -0.75 23.12
C THR A 265 8.76 -0.16 21.78
N ILE A 266 8.39 1.08 21.54
CA ILE A 266 8.93 1.91 20.45
C ILE A 266 9.59 3.14 21.06
N LYS A 267 10.68 3.58 20.45
CA LYS A 267 11.31 4.87 20.73
C LYS A 267 10.68 5.89 19.78
N ALA A 268 10.24 7.01 20.33
CA ALA A 268 9.63 8.08 19.56
C ALA A 268 10.33 9.42 19.80
N SER A 269 10.39 10.27 18.77
CA SER A 269 10.99 11.60 18.83
C SER A 269 10.26 12.58 17.91
N GLY A 270 10.42 13.88 18.17
CA GLY A 270 9.73 14.93 17.40
C GLY A 270 8.30 15.19 17.85
N ALA A 271 7.76 16.35 17.46
CA ALA A 271 6.40 16.83 17.78
C ALA A 271 5.97 16.69 19.27
N GLY A 272 6.95 16.74 20.19
CA GLY A 272 6.73 16.55 21.62
C GLY A 272 6.15 15.18 21.98
N ALA A 273 6.42 14.15 21.17
CA ALA A 273 6.11 12.76 21.50
C ALA A 273 6.90 12.28 22.72
N PRO A 274 6.36 11.33 23.51
CA PRO A 274 7.12 10.69 24.58
C PRO A 274 8.34 9.96 24.02
N ALA A 275 9.47 9.97 24.75
CA ALA A 275 10.70 9.32 24.28
C ALA A 275 10.52 7.82 24.00
N THR A 276 9.63 7.17 24.77
CA THR A 276 9.26 5.76 24.61
C THR A 276 7.76 5.58 24.80
N ALA A 277 7.18 4.63 24.08
CA ALA A 277 5.83 4.15 24.31
C ALA A 277 5.79 2.62 24.26
N THR A 278 5.03 2.00 25.16
CA THR A 278 4.92 0.53 25.25
C THR A 278 3.46 0.14 25.11
N GLY A 279 3.21 -0.85 24.25
CA GLY A 279 1.91 -1.52 24.16
C GLY A 279 2.02 -2.96 24.62
N GLU A 280 0.88 -3.59 24.86
CA GLU A 280 0.81 -4.99 25.27
C GLU A 280 -0.17 -5.79 24.42
N ALA A 281 0.08 -7.09 24.31
CA ALA A 281 -0.88 -8.05 23.77
C ALA A 281 -0.72 -9.42 24.46
N THR A 282 -1.81 -10.17 24.56
CA THR A 282 -1.79 -11.54 25.10
C THR A 282 -1.00 -12.46 24.18
N LEU A 283 -0.08 -13.25 24.74
CA LEU A 283 0.62 -14.28 23.98
C LEU A 283 -0.29 -15.49 23.78
N THR A 284 -0.61 -15.78 22.53
CA THR A 284 -1.35 -16.99 22.15
C THR A 284 -0.37 -18.09 21.74
N GLY A 285 -0.59 -19.33 22.20
CA GLY A 285 0.26 -20.47 21.84
C GLY A 285 1.59 -20.56 22.61
N ALA A 286 1.78 -19.75 23.66
CA ALA A 286 2.92 -19.86 24.55
C ALA A 286 2.81 -21.13 25.42
N THR A 287 3.68 -22.10 25.18
CA THR A 287 3.81 -23.32 26.00
C THR A 287 5.15 -23.29 26.71
N ALA A 288 5.15 -23.39 28.04
CA ALA A 288 6.39 -23.39 28.82
C ALA A 288 7.31 -24.55 28.41
N GLY A 289 8.62 -24.29 28.30
CA GLY A 289 9.62 -25.26 27.84
C GLY A 289 9.58 -25.53 26.33
N SER A 290 9.01 -24.62 25.52
CA SER A 290 8.91 -24.77 24.07
C SER A 290 9.22 -23.47 23.36
N ASP A 291 9.59 -23.56 22.08
CA ASP A 291 9.87 -22.39 21.25
C ASP A 291 8.59 -21.62 20.91
N LEU A 292 8.67 -20.30 21.02
CA LEU A 292 7.60 -19.42 20.58
C LEU A 292 7.68 -19.24 19.06
N ALA A 293 6.68 -19.74 18.33
CA ALA A 293 6.69 -19.70 16.86
C ALA A 293 6.09 -18.42 16.26
N THR A 294 5.18 -17.75 16.97
CA THR A 294 4.44 -16.59 16.44
C THR A 294 4.26 -15.51 17.50
N LEU A 295 4.28 -14.25 17.06
CA LEU A 295 4.04 -13.08 17.90
C LEU A 295 2.71 -12.42 17.52
N PRO A 296 1.89 -12.01 18.50
CA PRO A 296 0.66 -11.27 18.21
C PRO A 296 0.99 -9.83 17.78
N SER A 297 0.04 -9.18 17.10
CA SER A 297 0.12 -7.73 16.86
C SER A 297 -0.16 -6.95 18.15
N VAL A 298 0.60 -5.88 18.37
CA VAL A 298 0.48 -5.00 19.55
C VAL A 298 0.04 -3.62 19.10
N THR A 299 -0.95 -3.03 19.78
CA THR A 299 -1.34 -1.63 19.57
C THR A 299 -0.61 -0.75 20.59
N ILE A 300 0.18 0.20 20.11
CA ILE A 300 0.94 1.13 20.93
C ILE A 300 0.36 2.53 20.76
N LYS A 301 0.07 3.20 21.87
CA LYS A 301 -0.45 4.58 21.87
C LYS A 301 0.69 5.56 22.10
N VAL A 302 0.87 6.48 21.16
CA VAL A 302 1.80 7.61 21.27
C VAL A 302 0.97 8.89 21.37
N LYS A 303 1.26 9.77 22.33
CA LYS A 303 0.54 11.04 22.50
C LYS A 303 1.46 12.24 22.24
N PRO A 304 1.54 12.75 21.01
CA PRO A 304 2.32 13.95 20.69
C PRO A 304 1.69 15.19 21.33
N THR A 305 2.50 16.14 21.78
CA THR A 305 2.01 17.37 22.46
C THR A 305 2.04 18.61 21.57
N SER A 306 2.78 18.56 20.46
CA SER A 306 2.88 19.65 19.48
C SER A 306 2.66 19.13 18.06
N THR A 307 2.45 20.04 17.12
CA THR A 307 2.38 19.70 15.71
C THR A 307 3.77 19.45 15.13
N GLY A 308 3.83 18.75 14.00
CA GLY A 308 5.07 18.41 13.31
C GLY A 308 5.20 16.92 13.05
N THR A 309 6.42 16.46 12.83
CA THR A 309 6.69 15.05 12.50
C THR A 309 7.13 14.29 13.74
N VAL A 310 6.55 13.11 13.95
CA VAL A 310 7.00 12.13 14.95
C VAL A 310 7.74 11.02 14.24
N THR A 311 8.98 10.78 14.63
CA THR A 311 9.80 9.65 14.18
C THR A 311 9.71 8.51 15.20
N LEU A 312 9.59 7.29 14.72
CA LEU A 312 9.46 6.05 15.47
C LEU A 312 10.56 5.08 15.05
N THR A 313 11.11 4.39 16.03
CA THR A 313 12.00 3.24 15.83
C THR A 313 11.59 2.11 16.76
N PRO A 314 11.79 0.84 16.37
CA PRO A 314 11.63 -0.28 17.27
C PRO A 314 12.50 -0.12 18.53
N GLY A 315 11.95 -0.49 19.68
CA GLY A 315 12.66 -0.56 20.95
C GLY A 315 12.62 -1.98 21.52
N ASP A 316 12.84 -2.07 22.83
CA ASP A 316 12.91 -3.34 23.56
C ASP A 316 11.58 -4.11 23.53
N ILE A 317 11.69 -5.42 23.64
CA ILE A 317 10.56 -6.34 23.76
C ILE A 317 10.68 -7.07 25.08
N ALA A 318 9.57 -7.32 25.75
CA ALA A 318 9.56 -8.11 26.97
C ALA A 318 8.40 -9.11 26.97
N PHE A 319 8.59 -10.26 27.59
CA PHE A 319 7.61 -11.34 27.68
C PHE A 319 7.40 -11.72 29.14
N GLY A 320 6.14 -11.78 29.59
CA GLY A 320 5.81 -12.17 30.95
C GLY A 320 4.48 -11.58 31.40
N THR A 321 4.24 -11.53 32.71
CA THR A 321 2.99 -10.96 33.25
C THR A 321 3.03 -9.44 33.40
N SER A 322 4.22 -8.82 33.35
CA SER A 322 4.43 -7.38 33.48
C SER A 322 5.62 -6.91 32.65
N ALA A 323 5.55 -5.69 32.11
CA ALA A 323 6.67 -5.02 31.44
C ALA A 323 7.81 -4.66 32.42
N SER A 324 7.49 -4.38 33.69
CA SER A 324 8.48 -3.96 34.70
C SER A 324 9.20 -5.13 35.37
N SER A 325 8.64 -6.33 35.24
CA SER A 325 9.20 -7.58 35.77
C SER A 325 8.87 -8.72 34.81
N PRO A 326 9.46 -8.70 33.59
CA PRO A 326 9.20 -9.75 32.63
C PRO A 326 9.91 -11.05 33.03
N ALA A 327 9.53 -12.16 32.39
CA ALA A 327 10.25 -13.42 32.48
C ALA A 327 11.41 -13.48 31.46
N ILE A 328 11.22 -12.86 30.29
CA ILE A 328 12.24 -12.70 29.25
C ILE A 328 12.29 -11.22 28.86
N LYS A 329 13.48 -10.63 28.84
CA LYS A 329 13.70 -9.27 28.35
C LYS A 329 14.62 -9.32 27.14
N CYS A 330 14.16 -8.76 26.03
CA CYS A 330 14.87 -8.67 24.76
C CYS A 330 15.21 -7.21 24.47
N VAL A 331 16.50 -6.88 24.52
CA VAL A 331 17.00 -5.53 24.36
C VAL A 331 17.29 -5.27 22.89
N ALA A 332 16.74 -4.17 22.35
CA ALA A 332 17.06 -3.76 20.99
C ALA A 332 18.48 -3.16 20.93
N PRO A 333 19.16 -3.21 19.77
CA PRO A 333 20.45 -2.56 19.59
C PRO A 333 20.41 -1.09 20.04
N THR A 334 21.44 -0.68 20.79
CA THR A 334 21.56 0.69 21.32
C THR A 334 21.87 1.70 20.21
N SER A 335 22.54 1.25 19.15
CA SER A 335 22.76 2.04 17.94
C SER A 335 21.50 2.06 17.09
N THR A 336 20.96 3.26 16.81
CA THR A 336 19.87 3.44 15.84
C THR A 336 20.38 3.39 14.40
N THR A 337 21.70 3.32 14.19
CA THR A 337 22.29 3.23 12.85
C THR A 337 21.97 1.87 12.24
N GLY A 338 21.12 1.88 11.23
CA GLY A 338 20.65 0.67 10.56
C GLY A 338 19.22 0.28 10.91
N LEU A 339 18.60 0.88 11.94
CA LEU A 339 17.19 0.67 12.28
C LEU A 339 16.26 1.41 11.32
N LYS A 340 15.22 0.76 10.78
CA LYS A 340 14.18 1.42 9.99
C LYS A 340 13.44 2.41 10.86
N THR A 341 13.41 3.63 10.35
CA THR A 341 12.67 4.73 10.93
C THR A 341 11.34 4.85 10.23
N TYR A 342 10.29 5.03 11.02
CA TYR A 342 8.93 5.28 10.55
C TYR A 342 8.54 6.67 11.02
N THR A 343 7.78 7.44 10.26
CA THR A 343 7.28 8.71 10.79
C THR A 343 5.83 8.94 10.40
N PHE A 344 5.15 9.78 11.18
CA PHE A 344 3.83 10.31 10.86
C PHE A 344 3.75 11.78 11.19
N THR A 345 2.79 12.47 10.59
CA THR A 345 2.57 13.90 10.79
C THR A 345 1.46 14.14 11.80
N VAL A 346 1.68 15.13 12.67
CA VAL A 346 0.75 15.58 13.69
C VAL A 346 0.22 16.95 13.26
N GLY A 347 -1.06 16.97 12.90
CA GLY A 347 -1.78 18.20 12.58
C GLY A 347 -2.28 18.92 13.84
N ASN A 348 -2.77 20.14 13.66
CA ASN A 348 -3.55 20.79 14.71
C ASN A 348 -4.74 19.90 15.05
N ALA A 349 -5.06 19.79 16.34
CA ALA A 349 -6.37 19.30 16.73
C ALA A 349 -7.40 20.18 16.01
N SER A 350 -8.24 19.59 15.17
CA SER A 350 -9.34 20.32 14.55
C SER A 350 -10.18 20.86 15.71
N THR A 351 -10.12 22.17 15.94
CA THR A 351 -11.11 22.84 16.75
C THR A 351 -12.40 22.75 15.96
N THR A 352 -13.18 21.70 16.18
CA THR A 352 -14.60 21.72 15.82
C THR A 352 -15.14 23.07 16.28
N PRO A 353 -15.69 23.91 15.39
CA PRO A 353 -16.20 25.20 15.80
C PRO A 353 -17.19 24.97 16.93
N THR A 354 -16.93 25.60 18.07
CA THR A 354 -17.90 25.67 19.17
C THR A 354 -19.25 26.01 18.57
N PRO A 355 -20.33 25.24 18.84
CA PRO A 355 -21.64 25.59 18.34
C PRO A 355 -21.94 27.02 18.79
N THR A 356 -22.14 27.92 17.83
CA THR A 356 -22.57 29.30 18.08
C THR A 356 -23.70 29.26 19.11
N PRO A 357 -23.65 30.05 20.20
CA PRO A 357 -24.69 30.03 21.21
C PRO A 357 -26.03 30.30 20.54
N THR A 358 -26.92 29.32 20.60
CA THR A 358 -28.32 29.49 20.21
C THR A 358 -28.87 30.67 21.02
N PRO A 359 -29.43 31.72 20.38
CA PRO A 359 -29.96 32.86 21.11
C PRO A 359 -31.07 32.39 22.06
N THR A 360 -30.91 32.73 23.34
CA THR A 360 -31.94 32.54 24.36
C THR A 360 -33.22 33.26 23.92
N PRO A 361 -34.39 32.60 23.86
CA PRO A 361 -35.62 33.27 23.47
C PRO A 361 -36.01 34.31 24.54
N THR A 362 -36.05 35.57 24.13
CA THR A 362 -36.63 36.67 24.91
C THR A 362 -38.13 36.42 25.09
N THR A 363 -38.59 36.39 26.34
CA THR A 363 -40.00 36.25 26.70
C THR A 363 -40.75 37.56 26.42
N THR A 364 -41.31 37.72 25.22
CA THR A 364 -42.34 38.74 24.98
C THR A 364 -43.73 38.15 25.13
N SER A 365 -44.48 38.66 26.10
CA SER A 365 -45.87 38.33 26.40
C SER A 365 -46.79 38.56 25.17
N PRO A 366 -47.49 37.53 24.65
CA PRO A 366 -48.42 37.72 23.55
C PRO A 366 -49.80 38.20 24.04
N ARG A 367 -50.26 39.30 23.45
CA ARG A 367 -51.64 39.83 23.51
C ARG A 367 -52.64 38.78 23.00
N PRO A 368 -53.79 38.57 23.67
CA PRO A 368 -54.72 37.51 23.29
C PRO A 368 -55.43 37.79 21.96
N THR A 369 -55.34 36.83 21.03
CA THR A 369 -56.07 36.80 19.76
C THR A 369 -57.28 35.88 19.89
N ARG A 370 -58.45 36.36 19.45
CA ARG A 370 -59.73 35.65 19.51
C ARG A 370 -59.91 34.80 18.24
N THR A 371 -60.03 33.48 18.38
CA THR A 371 -60.26 32.55 17.27
C THR A 371 -61.75 32.18 17.18
N SER A 372 -62.33 32.30 15.98
CA SER A 372 -63.69 31.87 15.65
C SER A 372 -63.63 30.56 14.88
N THR A 373 -64.39 29.55 15.32
CA THR A 373 -64.41 28.21 14.69
C THR A 373 -65.68 28.06 13.87
N ALA A 374 -65.55 27.67 12.59
CA ALA A 374 -66.66 27.25 11.74
C ALA A 374 -66.57 25.74 11.49
N THR A 375 -67.66 25.02 11.76
CA THR A 375 -67.72 23.56 11.61
C THR A 375 -68.21 23.21 10.21
N VAL A 376 -67.40 22.51 9.42
CA VAL A 376 -67.78 21.96 8.11
C VAL A 376 -68.03 20.46 8.26
N THR A 377 -69.26 20.04 8.00
CA THR A 377 -69.67 18.63 7.99
C THR A 377 -69.38 18.03 6.61
N VAL A 378 -68.46 17.07 6.54
CA VAL A 378 -68.11 16.36 5.30
C VAL A 378 -68.87 15.02 5.24
N THR A 379 -69.72 14.85 4.23
CA THR A 379 -70.41 13.59 3.93
C THR A 379 -69.42 12.61 3.25
N PRO A 380 -69.16 11.42 3.80
CA PRO A 380 -68.18 10.49 3.25
C PRO A 380 -68.70 9.81 1.97
N LYS A 381 -68.02 10.00 0.84
CA LYS A 381 -68.17 9.16 -0.35
C LYS A 381 -67.19 7.99 -0.29
N VAL A 382 -67.74 6.78 -0.41
CA VAL A 382 -67.02 5.51 -0.38
C VAL A 382 -66.08 5.42 -1.59
N GLN A 383 -64.76 5.53 -1.38
CA GLN A 383 -63.77 5.19 -2.39
C GLN A 383 -63.06 3.89 -2.02
N LYS A 384 -63.24 2.88 -2.87
CA LYS A 384 -62.58 1.57 -2.78
C LYS A 384 -61.07 1.75 -2.97
N SER A 385 -60.28 1.38 -1.97
CA SER A 385 -58.83 1.28 -2.09
C SER A 385 -58.47 0.14 -3.06
N LYS A 386 -58.01 0.47 -4.26
CA LYS A 386 -57.28 -0.47 -5.11
C LYS A 386 -55.82 -0.47 -4.65
N THR A 387 -55.42 -1.51 -3.93
CA THR A 387 -54.00 -1.81 -3.71
C THR A 387 -53.39 -2.28 -5.03
N PRO A 388 -52.28 -1.71 -5.52
CA PRO A 388 -51.63 -2.19 -6.73
C PRO A 388 -51.18 -3.65 -6.56
N LYS A 389 -51.69 -4.54 -7.40
CA LYS A 389 -51.30 -5.95 -7.51
C LYS A 389 -50.09 -6.07 -8.43
N ALA A 390 -48.98 -5.48 -8.02
CA ALA A 390 -47.67 -5.69 -8.62
C ALA A 390 -46.67 -5.73 -7.47
N GLY A 391 -46.35 -6.95 -7.03
CA GLY A 391 -45.26 -7.19 -6.09
C GLY A 391 -43.97 -6.65 -6.68
N ALA A 392 -43.14 -6.06 -5.82
CA ALA A 392 -41.73 -5.87 -6.10
C ALA A 392 -41.08 -7.25 -6.13
N ASP A 393 -41.17 -7.87 -7.29
CA ASP A 393 -40.39 -9.03 -7.69
C ASP A 393 -38.99 -8.52 -8.06
N THR A 394 -38.11 -8.32 -7.07
CA THR A 394 -36.68 -8.04 -7.31
C THR A 394 -35.89 -9.34 -7.38
N GLY A 395 -36.44 -10.32 -8.11
CA GLY A 395 -35.75 -11.53 -8.50
C GLY A 395 -34.66 -11.27 -9.54
N ALA A 396 -33.47 -11.78 -9.25
CA ALA A 396 -32.52 -12.41 -10.16
C ALA A 396 -32.01 -11.62 -11.40
N GLY A 397 -30.73 -11.22 -11.35
CA GLY A 397 -29.90 -10.88 -12.50
C GLY A 397 -28.66 -10.10 -12.08
N GLY A 398 -27.41 -10.58 -12.21
CA GLY A 398 -26.96 -11.73 -12.97
C GLY A 398 -25.56 -12.22 -12.60
N GLU A 399 -25.36 -13.46 -12.99
CA GLU A 399 -24.16 -14.28 -12.90
C GLU A 399 -23.03 -13.76 -13.80
N MET A 400 -22.32 -12.73 -13.36
CA MET A 400 -21.05 -12.33 -13.99
C MET A 400 -19.90 -12.24 -12.96
N GLY A 401 -19.91 -13.15 -11.98
CA GLY A 401 -18.72 -13.49 -11.22
C GLY A 401 -17.89 -14.52 -11.99
N PRO A 402 -16.56 -14.39 -12.09
CA PRO A 402 -15.73 -15.39 -12.76
C PRO A 402 -15.98 -16.76 -12.10
N ASP A 403 -16.44 -17.72 -12.89
CA ASP A 403 -16.76 -19.06 -12.43
C ASP A 403 -15.55 -19.63 -11.68
N GLY A 404 -15.72 -19.91 -10.38
CA GLY A 404 -14.67 -20.47 -9.53
C GLY A 404 -14.10 -21.78 -10.10
N ARG A 405 -14.87 -22.44 -10.98
CA ARG A 405 -14.41 -23.63 -11.72
C ARG A 405 -13.25 -23.33 -12.67
N LEU A 406 -13.16 -22.12 -13.22
CA LEU A 406 -12.02 -21.73 -14.05
C LEU A 406 -10.72 -21.71 -13.23
N PHE A 407 -10.76 -21.21 -12.00
CA PHE A 407 -9.58 -21.21 -11.11
C PHE A 407 -9.18 -22.63 -10.69
N ILE A 408 -10.15 -23.50 -10.41
CA ILE A 408 -9.87 -24.90 -10.06
C ILE A 408 -9.29 -25.67 -11.26
N LEU A 409 -9.81 -25.47 -12.47
CA LEU A 409 -9.29 -26.11 -13.69
C LEU A 409 -7.87 -25.66 -14.01
N THR A 410 -7.59 -24.36 -13.88
CA THR A 410 -6.25 -23.83 -14.15
C THR A 410 -5.22 -24.33 -13.12
N GLY A 411 -5.61 -24.38 -11.84
CA GLY A 411 -4.78 -24.92 -10.77
C GLY A 411 -4.48 -26.42 -10.94
N ALA A 412 -5.50 -27.22 -11.28
CA ALA A 412 -5.33 -28.65 -11.53
C ALA A 412 -4.43 -28.95 -12.74
N GLY A 413 -4.54 -28.14 -13.81
CA GLY A 413 -3.69 -28.26 -15.00
C GLY A 413 -2.21 -28.05 -14.71
N LEU A 414 -1.87 -27.06 -13.87
CA LEU A 414 -0.48 -26.80 -13.48
C LEU A 414 0.13 -27.93 -12.64
N ILE A 415 -0.63 -28.49 -11.70
CA ILE A 415 -0.17 -29.63 -10.89
C ILE A 415 0.06 -30.88 -11.75
N ALA A 416 -0.84 -31.16 -12.70
CA ALA A 416 -0.70 -32.28 -13.63
C ALA A 416 0.52 -32.10 -14.55
N ALA A 417 0.76 -30.89 -15.07
CA ALA A 417 1.93 -30.60 -15.91
C ALA A 417 3.25 -30.78 -15.14
N ALA A 418 3.31 -30.35 -13.88
CA ALA A 418 4.49 -30.53 -13.03
C ALA A 418 4.78 -32.00 -12.73
N ALA A 419 3.74 -32.81 -12.44
CA ALA A 419 3.88 -34.23 -12.19
C ALA A 419 4.39 -35.00 -13.41
N VAL A 420 3.87 -34.70 -14.61
CA VAL A 420 4.34 -35.33 -15.86
C VAL A 420 5.76 -34.88 -16.20
N GLY A 421 6.08 -33.59 -16.03
CA GLY A 421 7.42 -33.05 -16.26
C GLY A 421 8.49 -33.72 -15.39
N GLY A 422 8.22 -33.87 -14.08
CA GLY A 422 9.13 -34.55 -13.16
C GLY A 422 9.33 -36.03 -13.49
N LEU A 423 8.27 -36.73 -13.91
CA LEU A 423 8.34 -38.14 -14.28
C LEU A 423 9.13 -38.38 -15.57
N VAL A 424 9.01 -37.50 -16.57
CA VAL A 424 9.77 -37.58 -17.83
C VAL A 424 11.26 -37.33 -17.59
N MET A 425 11.62 -36.38 -16.72
CA MET A 425 13.03 -36.15 -16.36
C MET A 425 13.62 -37.36 -15.63
N ARG A 426 12.87 -37.98 -14.71
CA ARG A 426 13.33 -39.18 -13.99
C ARG A 426 13.53 -40.38 -14.92
N ARG A 427 12.68 -40.52 -15.95
CA ARG A 427 12.81 -41.60 -16.94
C ARG A 427 13.99 -41.42 -17.90
N ARG A 428 14.39 -40.18 -18.18
CA ARG A 428 15.58 -39.88 -19.01
C ARG A 428 16.89 -40.01 -18.24
N SER A 429 16.89 -39.82 -16.92
CA SER A 429 18.08 -39.97 -16.08
C SER A 429 18.54 -41.42 -15.83
N ILE A 430 17.74 -42.42 -16.20
CA ILE A 430 18.05 -43.86 -15.99
C ILE A 430 18.61 -44.53 -17.26
N LYS A 431 18.64 -43.83 -18.40
CA LYS A 431 19.14 -44.35 -19.69
C LYS A 431 20.42 -43.64 -20.20
N GLY A 432 21.08 -42.86 -19.35
CA GLY A 432 22.36 -42.21 -19.64
C GLY A 432 23.49 -42.89 -18.89
#